data_AF-A0A9E5ALQ7-F1
#
_entry.id   AF-A0A9E5ALQ7-F1
#
_cell.length_a   1.000
_cell.length_b   1.000
_cell.length_c   1.000
_cell.angle_alpha   90.00
_cell.angle_beta   90.00
_cell.angle_gamma   90.00
#
_symmetry.space_group_name_H-M   'P 1'
#
loop_
_entity.id
_entity.type
_entity.pdbx_description
1 polymer ?
#
loop_
_entity_poly.entity_id
_entity_poly.type
_entity_poly.pdbx_seq_one_letter_code
_entity_poly.pdbx_strand_id
1 'polypeptide(L)'
;MPDPDAVVDAKGEWLEIYNPSADAIDLSGWQLKINQYTHTITAPAGGPPLSIAPKQYALLIALGEVAVNNGLKPLYAWGDNPIAGLFQLQNLTIDIKLQLVNPQGAVIDEINYGKLPWLIGQSALLKGGCYDVTSNDIADCWLPSTPACGYGTYFGLSSYVVDPPPCKTAADCKLPSLCVAVTAILEGSKTTWKFDPVGGQPRCGARDRGTPGTSNSCP
;
A
#
# COMPACT_ATOMS: atom_id res chain seq x y z
N MET A 1 0.28 5.08 1.40
CA MET A 1 0.81 5.71 0.18
C MET A 1 -0.02 6.94 -0.12
N PRO A 2 0.48 8.15 0.21
CA PRO A 2 -0.27 9.38 -0.03
C PRO A 2 -0.11 9.91 -1.46
N ASP A 3 1.02 9.72 -2.13
CA ASP A 3 1.30 10.37 -3.42
C ASP A 3 1.61 9.32 -4.52
N PRO A 4 0.60 8.71 -5.15
CA PRO A 4 0.80 7.78 -6.26
C PRO A 4 1.25 8.48 -7.55
N ASP A 5 2.16 7.84 -8.31
CA ASP A 5 2.66 8.37 -9.59
C ASP A 5 2.27 7.51 -10.82
N ALA A 6 1.74 6.30 -10.58
CA ALA A 6 1.30 5.38 -11.63
C ALA A 6 -0.15 5.65 -12.07
N VAL A 7 -0.97 6.16 -11.15
CA VAL A 7 -2.36 6.55 -11.34
C VAL A 7 -2.61 7.82 -10.53
N VAL A 8 -3.69 8.53 -10.83
CA VAL A 8 -4.10 9.71 -10.04
C VAL A 8 -4.44 9.32 -8.60
N ASP A 9 -4.26 10.25 -7.68
CA ASP A 9 -4.54 10.12 -6.24
C ASP A 9 -5.88 9.46 -5.91
N ALA A 10 -6.95 9.91 -6.57
CA ALA A 10 -8.31 9.38 -6.43
C ALA A 10 -8.44 7.88 -6.76
N LYS A 11 -7.38 7.24 -7.26
CA LYS A 11 -7.32 5.80 -7.55
C LYS A 11 -6.19 5.07 -6.82
N GLY A 12 -5.06 5.74 -6.58
CA GLY A 12 -3.83 5.08 -6.13
C GLY A 12 -3.49 5.26 -4.66
N GLU A 13 -4.20 6.13 -3.94
CA GLU A 13 -3.96 6.33 -2.52
C GLU A 13 -4.48 5.14 -1.70
N TRP A 14 -3.73 4.78 -0.67
CA TRP A 14 -4.12 3.73 0.26
C TRP A 14 -3.42 3.87 1.61
N LEU A 15 -3.99 3.25 2.63
CA LEU A 15 -3.39 3.07 3.94
C LEU A 15 -3.72 1.69 4.49
N GLU A 16 -2.93 1.21 5.43
CA GLU A 16 -3.17 -0.06 6.12
C GLU A 16 -3.36 0.21 7.62
N ILE A 17 -4.38 -0.42 8.20
CA ILE A 17 -4.65 -0.38 9.64
C ILE A 17 -4.30 -1.75 10.22
N TYR A 18 -3.50 -1.77 11.28
CA TYR A 18 -3.22 -2.97 12.03
C TYR A 18 -4.04 -3.01 13.32
N ASN A 19 -4.60 -4.18 13.65
CA ASN A 19 -5.25 -4.40 14.94
C ASN A 19 -4.25 -5.04 15.93
N PRO A 20 -3.65 -4.27 16.86
CA PRO A 20 -2.73 -4.81 17.85
C PRO A 20 -3.42 -5.52 19.02
N SER A 21 -4.75 -5.53 19.10
CA SER A 21 -5.47 -6.09 20.25
C SER A 21 -5.60 -7.62 20.17
N ALA A 22 -6.20 -8.21 21.20
CA ALA A 22 -6.54 -9.63 21.25
C ALA A 22 -7.94 -9.94 20.68
N ASP A 23 -8.72 -8.90 20.37
CA ASP A 23 -10.12 -9.00 19.94
C ASP A 23 -10.30 -8.45 18.52
N ALA A 24 -11.38 -8.87 17.86
CA ALA A 24 -11.72 -8.30 16.56
C ALA A 24 -12.25 -6.86 16.73
N ILE A 25 -11.83 -5.96 15.83
CA ILE A 25 -12.31 -4.57 15.81
C ILE A 25 -13.19 -4.39 14.57
N ASP A 26 -14.42 -3.92 14.75
CA ASP A 26 -15.29 -3.48 13.66
C ASP A 26 -15.07 -1.98 13.41
N LEU A 27 -14.65 -1.63 12.19
CA LEU A 27 -14.43 -0.24 11.77
C LEU A 27 -15.72 0.48 11.37
N SER A 28 -16.87 -0.18 11.39
CA SER A 28 -18.15 0.44 11.04
C SER A 28 -18.44 1.65 11.93
N GLY A 29 -18.65 2.82 11.31
CA GLY A 29 -18.90 4.09 11.97
C GLY A 29 -17.65 4.82 12.48
N TRP A 30 -16.45 4.25 12.33
CA TRP A 30 -15.21 4.96 12.62
C TRP A 30 -14.96 6.03 11.57
N GLN A 31 -14.12 7.01 11.88
CA GLN A 31 -13.82 8.13 11.00
C GLN A 31 -12.33 8.20 10.68
N LEU A 32 -12.03 8.42 9.40
CA LEU A 32 -10.75 8.94 8.95
C LEU A 32 -10.84 10.46 8.92
N LYS A 33 -9.92 11.14 9.59
CA LYS A 33 -9.84 12.61 9.56
C LYS A 33 -8.48 13.08 9.11
N ILE A 34 -8.49 14.12 8.29
CA ILE A 34 -7.28 14.79 7.83
C ILE A 34 -7.59 16.28 7.67
N ASN A 35 -6.96 17.13 8.49
CA ASN A 35 -7.28 18.56 8.54
C ASN A 35 -8.80 18.80 8.71
N GLN A 36 -9.44 19.55 7.81
CA GLN A 36 -10.89 19.76 7.81
C GLN A 36 -11.72 18.62 7.18
N TYR A 37 -11.08 17.62 6.58
CA TYR A 37 -11.76 16.53 5.90
C TYR A 37 -12.09 15.40 6.89
N THR A 38 -13.28 14.84 6.76
CA THR A 38 -13.74 13.71 7.56
C THR A 38 -14.48 12.75 6.65
N HIS A 39 -14.16 11.47 6.77
CA HIS A 39 -14.85 10.39 6.09
C HIS A 39 -15.26 9.33 7.12
N THR A 40 -16.54 8.99 7.13
CA THR A 40 -17.07 7.95 8.02
C THR A 40 -17.06 6.61 7.30
N ILE A 41 -16.38 5.62 7.87
CA ILE A 41 -16.34 4.26 7.32
C ILE A 41 -17.74 3.64 7.49
N THR A 42 -18.45 3.46 6.38
CA THR A 42 -19.81 2.91 6.37
C THR A 42 -19.82 1.46 5.90
N ALA A 43 -20.34 0.55 6.71
CA ALA A 43 -20.57 -0.82 6.25
C ALA A 43 -21.57 -0.84 5.08
N PRO A 44 -21.32 -1.67 4.04
CA PRO A 44 -22.29 -1.85 2.97
C PRO A 44 -23.58 -2.45 3.52
N ALA A 45 -24.73 -1.93 3.06
CA ALA A 45 -26.03 -2.42 3.49
C ALA A 45 -26.20 -3.92 3.18
N GLY A 46 -26.38 -4.73 4.23
CA GLY A 46 -26.49 -6.20 4.09
C GLY A 46 -25.18 -6.91 3.74
N GLY A 47 -24.04 -6.21 3.75
CA GLY A 47 -22.72 -6.79 3.54
C GLY A 47 -22.09 -7.32 4.84
N PRO A 48 -20.90 -7.94 4.73
CA PRO A 48 -20.15 -8.40 5.89
C PRO A 48 -19.68 -7.21 6.77
N PRO A 49 -19.41 -7.45 8.07
CA PRO A 49 -18.85 -6.43 8.94
C PRO A 49 -17.46 -6.02 8.44
N LEU A 50 -17.11 -4.74 8.64
CA LEU A 50 -15.79 -4.19 8.30
C LEU A 50 -14.79 -4.50 9.43
N SER A 51 -14.57 -5.79 9.67
CA SER A 51 -13.84 -6.29 10.84
C SER A 51 -12.37 -6.60 10.54
N ILE A 52 -11.49 -6.16 11.44
CA ILE A 52 -10.10 -6.56 11.52
C ILE A 52 -9.95 -7.59 12.65
N ALA A 53 -9.60 -8.82 12.30
CA ALA A 53 -9.33 -9.86 13.30
C ALA A 53 -8.08 -9.52 14.16
N PRO A 54 -7.90 -10.16 15.33
CA PRO A 54 -6.74 -9.92 16.18
C PRO A 54 -5.42 -10.11 15.43
N LYS A 55 -4.48 -9.18 15.60
CA LYS A 55 -3.15 -9.22 14.96
C LYS A 55 -3.21 -9.29 13.42
N GLN A 56 -4.31 -8.84 12.81
CA GLN A 56 -4.45 -8.75 11.36
C GLN A 56 -4.44 -7.30 10.89
N TYR A 57 -4.35 -7.15 9.57
CA TYR A 57 -4.29 -5.88 8.86
C TYR A 57 -5.55 -5.68 8.03
N ALA A 58 -5.92 -4.43 7.82
CA ALA A 58 -6.99 -4.02 6.92
C ALA A 58 -6.49 -2.96 5.95
N LEU A 59 -6.73 -3.23 4.66
CA LEU A 59 -6.44 -2.29 3.60
C LEU A 59 -7.62 -1.34 3.40
N LEU A 60 -7.34 -0.05 3.48
CA LEU A 60 -8.26 1.01 3.07
C LEU A 60 -7.66 1.71 1.84
N ILE A 61 -8.47 1.91 0.80
CA ILE A 61 -7.99 2.42 -0.50
C ILE A 61 -8.90 3.53 -1.05
N ALA A 62 -8.39 4.33 -1.98
CA ALA A 62 -9.20 5.33 -2.68
C ALA A 62 -10.26 4.71 -3.59
N LEU A 63 -9.88 3.75 -4.44
CA LEU A 63 -10.79 3.10 -5.40
C LEU A 63 -10.82 1.58 -5.13
N GLY A 64 -12.00 0.97 -5.02
CA GLY A 64 -12.14 -0.47 -4.73
C GLY A 64 -11.99 -1.40 -5.93
N GLU A 65 -11.61 -0.88 -7.11
CA GLU A 65 -11.50 -1.65 -8.34
C GLU A 65 -10.29 -2.59 -8.33
N VAL A 66 -10.54 -3.85 -7.97
CA VAL A 66 -9.54 -4.91 -7.80
C VAL A 66 -8.60 -5.05 -9.02
N ALA A 67 -9.12 -4.89 -10.23
CA ALA A 67 -8.34 -4.99 -11.47
C ALA A 67 -7.30 -3.86 -11.62
N VAL A 68 -7.59 -2.68 -11.07
CA VAL A 68 -6.69 -1.51 -11.08
C VAL A 68 -5.71 -1.57 -9.91
N ASN A 69 -6.06 -2.28 -8.83
CA ASN A 69 -5.24 -2.45 -7.63
C ASN A 69 -4.54 -3.81 -7.57
N ASN A 70 -4.07 -4.33 -8.70
CA ASN A 70 -3.24 -5.54 -8.76
C ASN A 70 -3.83 -6.77 -8.05
N GLY A 71 -5.15 -6.94 -8.08
CA GLY A 71 -5.82 -8.08 -7.46
C GLY A 71 -6.10 -7.94 -5.96
N LEU A 72 -5.77 -6.80 -5.36
CA LEU A 72 -6.00 -6.57 -3.94
C LEU A 72 -7.46 -6.39 -3.60
N LYS A 73 -7.82 -6.99 -2.46
CA LYS A 73 -9.16 -6.90 -1.88
C LYS A 73 -9.09 -5.96 -0.68
N PRO A 74 -9.46 -4.68 -0.84
CA PRO A 74 -9.53 -3.79 0.30
C PRO A 74 -10.63 -4.23 1.26
N LEU A 75 -10.45 -3.94 2.56
CA LEU A 75 -11.56 -4.00 3.50
C LEU A 75 -12.57 -2.89 3.18
N TYR A 76 -12.08 -1.72 2.77
CA TYR A 76 -12.92 -0.57 2.48
C TYR A 76 -12.30 0.36 1.44
N ALA A 77 -13.14 0.98 0.61
CA ALA A 77 -12.74 1.99 -0.37
C ALA A 77 -13.47 3.31 -0.11
N TRP A 78 -12.74 4.37 0.26
CA TRP A 78 -13.37 5.63 0.65
C TRP A 78 -13.89 6.43 -0.55
N GLY A 79 -13.20 6.39 -1.69
CA GLY A 79 -13.63 7.07 -2.92
C GLY A 79 -14.87 6.45 -3.56
N ASP A 80 -15.16 5.19 -3.27
CA ASP A 80 -16.39 4.50 -3.70
C ASP A 80 -17.62 4.95 -2.89
N ASN A 81 -17.42 5.66 -1.77
CA ASN A 81 -18.48 6.08 -0.85
C ASN A 81 -18.49 7.61 -0.61
N PRO A 82 -18.67 8.45 -1.65
CA PRO A 82 -18.54 9.91 -1.51
C PRO A 82 -19.57 10.54 -0.55
N ILE A 83 -20.72 9.89 -0.32
CA ILE A 83 -21.76 10.34 0.61
C ILE A 83 -21.27 10.27 2.08
N ALA A 84 -20.30 9.40 2.38
CA ALA A 84 -19.69 9.29 3.70
C ALA A 84 -18.68 10.41 4.03
N GLY A 85 -18.46 11.33 3.09
CA GLY A 85 -17.55 12.46 3.21
C GLY A 85 -16.45 12.41 2.16
N LEU A 86 -16.05 13.56 1.62
CA LEU A 86 -14.91 13.61 0.71
C LEU A 86 -13.61 13.50 1.52
N PHE A 87 -12.75 12.58 1.11
CA PHE A 87 -11.48 12.32 1.75
C PHE A 87 -10.43 11.92 0.73
N GLN A 88 -9.25 12.44 0.94
CA GLN A 88 -8.07 12.21 0.15
C GLN A 88 -6.87 12.39 1.07
N LEU A 89 -5.83 11.58 0.90
CA LEU A 89 -4.53 11.89 1.47
C LEU A 89 -3.98 13.14 0.78
N GLN A 90 -3.14 13.88 1.49
CA GLN A 90 -2.46 15.07 0.98
C GLN A 90 -1.01 14.77 0.65
N ASN A 91 -0.59 15.20 -0.53
CA ASN A 91 0.76 14.98 -1.08
C ASN A 91 1.72 16.07 -0.62
N LEU A 92 1.70 16.38 0.69
CA LEU A 92 2.50 17.45 1.28
C LEU A 92 3.42 16.89 2.35
N THR A 93 4.71 17.23 2.27
CA THR A 93 5.71 16.89 3.28
C THR A 93 5.77 17.96 4.39
N ILE A 94 4.60 18.29 4.95
CA ILE A 94 4.44 19.28 6.03
C ILE A 94 3.67 18.65 7.21
N ASP A 95 3.22 19.44 8.18
CA ASP A 95 2.41 18.95 9.31
C ASP A 95 1.02 18.49 8.84
N ILE A 96 0.92 17.22 8.41
CA ILE A 96 -0.34 16.60 7.95
C ILE A 96 -0.70 15.44 8.88
N LYS A 97 -1.77 15.65 9.64
CA LYS A 97 -2.27 14.70 10.64
C LYS A 97 -3.41 13.87 10.07
N LEU A 98 -3.20 12.56 10.01
CA LEU A 98 -4.23 11.57 9.76
C LEU A 98 -4.67 10.97 11.09
N GLN A 99 -5.95 11.08 11.42
CA GLN A 99 -6.52 10.52 12.64
C GLN A 99 -7.48 9.38 12.33
N LEU A 100 -7.44 8.36 13.19
CA LEU A 100 -8.44 7.31 13.28
C LEU A 100 -9.29 7.57 14.53
N VAL A 101 -10.58 7.86 14.32
CA VAL A 101 -11.50 8.26 15.40
C VAL A 101 -12.61 7.22 15.51
N ASN A 102 -12.88 6.75 16.73
CA ASN A 102 -13.95 5.78 16.97
C ASN A 102 -15.35 6.44 16.91
N PRO A 103 -16.45 5.65 16.88
CA PRO A 103 -17.81 6.18 16.81
C PRO A 103 -18.22 7.04 18.01
N GLN A 104 -17.52 6.92 19.14
CA GLN A 104 -17.73 7.76 20.34
C GLN A 104 -17.00 9.10 20.26
N GLY A 105 -16.23 9.35 19.20
CA GLY A 105 -15.46 10.58 18.98
C GLY A 105 -14.08 10.60 19.62
N ALA A 106 -13.60 9.49 20.18
CA ALA A 106 -12.25 9.39 20.71
C ALA A 106 -11.24 9.14 19.57
N VAL A 107 -10.17 9.93 19.54
CA VAL A 107 -9.01 9.67 18.67
C VAL A 107 -8.30 8.44 19.22
N ILE A 108 -8.29 7.37 18.44
CA ILE A 108 -7.62 6.11 18.77
C ILE A 108 -6.15 6.19 18.40
N ASP A 109 -5.87 6.81 17.25
CA ASP A 109 -4.52 6.98 16.73
C ASP A 109 -4.46 8.25 15.86
N GLU A 110 -3.30 8.90 15.84
CA GLU A 110 -3.00 10.05 14.99
C GLU A 110 -1.58 9.92 14.49
N ILE A 111 -1.38 9.90 13.17
CA ILE A 111 -0.04 9.96 12.58
C ILE A 111 0.16 11.28 11.83
N ASN A 112 1.32 11.91 12.05
CA ASN A 112 1.76 13.05 11.25
C ASN A 112 2.53 12.58 10.02
N TYR A 113 1.82 11.97 9.07
CA TYR A 113 2.49 11.29 7.96
C TYR A 113 3.22 12.26 7.03
N GLY A 114 2.88 13.55 7.00
CA GLY A 114 3.63 14.52 6.20
C GLY A 114 5.07 14.77 6.70
N LYS A 115 5.43 14.28 7.90
CA LYS A 115 6.82 14.25 8.40
C LYS A 115 7.49 12.87 8.29
N LEU A 116 6.78 11.86 7.81
CA LEU A 116 7.30 10.50 7.65
C LEU A 116 8.04 10.33 6.31
N PRO A 117 9.00 9.40 6.21
CA PRO A 117 9.85 9.24 5.04
C PRO A 117 9.16 8.47 3.91
N TRP A 118 8.09 9.01 3.32
CA TRP A 118 7.51 8.51 2.07
C TRP A 118 7.99 9.35 0.88
N LEU A 119 7.90 8.78 -0.32
CA LEU A 119 8.33 9.39 -1.57
C LEU A 119 7.20 9.30 -2.60
N ILE A 120 7.21 10.21 -3.58
CA ILE A 120 6.30 10.19 -4.73
C ILE A 120 6.39 8.82 -5.42
N GLY A 121 5.24 8.20 -5.68
CA GLY A 121 5.14 6.90 -6.32
C GLY A 121 5.55 5.72 -5.46
N GLN A 122 5.67 5.91 -4.14
CA GLN A 122 6.18 4.89 -3.23
C GLN A 122 5.33 4.75 -1.98
N SER A 123 5.15 3.50 -1.58
CA SER A 123 4.67 3.18 -0.24
C SER A 123 5.80 3.23 0.79
N ALA A 124 5.42 3.33 2.06
CA ALA A 124 6.31 3.18 3.19
C ALA A 124 5.74 2.09 4.11
N LEU A 125 6.63 1.23 4.60
CA LEU A 125 6.32 0.14 5.51
C LEU A 125 6.60 0.56 6.95
N LEU A 126 5.68 0.26 7.86
CA LEU A 126 5.95 0.33 9.30
C LEU A 126 6.73 -0.91 9.77
N LYS A 127 7.88 -0.70 10.42
CA LYS A 127 8.76 -1.76 10.95
C LYS A 127 8.01 -2.64 11.95
N GLY A 128 8.32 -3.94 11.93
CA GLY A 128 7.86 -4.87 12.96
C GLY A 128 8.26 -4.38 14.36
N GLY A 129 7.30 -4.32 15.27
CA GLY A 129 7.50 -3.79 16.63
C GLY A 129 7.19 -2.31 16.80
N CYS A 130 6.94 -1.56 15.73
CA CYS A 130 6.50 -0.16 15.79
C CYS A 130 4.97 0.01 15.66
N TYR A 131 4.19 -1.01 16.02
CA TYR A 131 2.74 -1.07 15.78
C TYR A 131 1.86 -0.41 16.85
N ASP A 132 2.46 0.14 17.90
CA ASP A 132 1.72 0.92 18.89
C ASP A 132 1.55 2.38 18.42
N VAL A 133 0.58 3.06 19.04
CA VAL A 133 0.12 4.43 18.75
C VAL A 133 1.15 5.54 19.02
N THR A 134 2.37 5.20 19.43
CA THR A 134 3.45 6.17 19.65
C THR A 134 4.67 5.86 18.79
N SER A 135 5.00 4.58 18.61
CA SER A 135 6.11 4.16 17.77
C SER A 135 5.83 4.39 16.28
N ASN A 136 4.56 4.30 15.85
CA ASN A 136 4.13 4.61 14.48
C ASN A 136 4.27 6.10 14.11
N ASP A 137 4.56 6.99 15.06
CA ASP A 137 4.86 8.41 14.80
C ASP A 137 6.33 8.70 14.53
N ILE A 138 7.21 7.72 14.77
CA ILE A 138 8.65 7.88 14.66
C ILE A 138 9.07 7.67 13.21
N ALA A 139 9.71 8.66 12.58
CA ALA A 139 10.17 8.56 11.19
C ALA A 139 11.05 7.33 10.94
N ASP A 140 11.94 6.98 11.86
CA ASP A 140 12.80 5.79 11.78
C ASP A 140 12.03 4.46 11.86
N CYS A 141 10.78 4.47 12.32
CA CYS A 141 9.91 3.29 12.27
C CYS A 141 9.33 3.03 10.87
N TRP A 142 9.46 3.99 9.94
CA TRP A 142 8.96 3.85 8.57
C TRP A 142 10.10 3.61 7.58
N LEU A 143 9.94 2.58 6.77
CA LEU A 143 10.86 2.19 5.72
C LEU A 143 10.27 2.59 4.36
N PRO A 144 10.80 3.62 3.68
CA PRO A 144 10.39 3.90 2.30
C PRO A 144 10.68 2.70 1.40
N SER A 145 9.96 2.63 0.29
CA SER A 145 10.32 1.70 -0.79
C SER A 145 11.71 2.04 -1.29
N THR A 146 12.50 1.03 -1.64
CA THR A 146 13.80 1.27 -2.27
C THR A 146 13.81 0.63 -3.64
N PRO A 147 14.73 1.04 -4.53
CA PRO A 147 14.92 0.33 -5.77
C PRO A 147 15.24 -1.17 -5.64
N ALA A 148 15.74 -1.60 -4.47
CA ALA A 148 16.08 -2.99 -4.15
C ALA A 148 14.92 -3.78 -3.51
N CYS A 149 13.92 -3.08 -2.94
CA CYS A 149 12.73 -3.68 -2.31
C CYS A 149 11.48 -3.14 -3.00
N GLY A 150 10.86 -3.95 -3.86
CA GLY A 150 9.49 -3.69 -4.31
C GLY A 150 8.50 -4.21 -3.26
N TYR A 151 7.52 -3.41 -2.88
CA TYR A 151 6.42 -3.86 -2.02
C TYR A 151 5.27 -4.34 -2.88
N GLY A 152 4.88 -5.58 -2.64
CA GLY A 152 3.79 -6.28 -3.31
C GLY A 152 4.28 -7.46 -4.16
N THR A 153 3.40 -8.44 -4.30
CA THR A 153 3.68 -9.65 -5.08
C THR A 153 3.77 -9.29 -6.55
N TYR A 154 4.85 -9.72 -7.21
CA TYR A 154 4.83 -10.00 -8.64
C TYR A 154 3.49 -10.68 -8.95
N PHE A 155 2.78 -10.14 -9.94
CA PHE A 155 1.59 -10.71 -10.55
C PHE A 155 1.46 -12.22 -10.37
N GLY A 156 0.28 -12.64 -9.91
CA GLY A 156 -0.08 -14.04 -9.73
C GLY A 156 0.37 -14.93 -10.89
N LEU A 157 1.37 -15.77 -10.62
CA LEU A 157 1.60 -16.97 -11.42
C LEU A 157 0.60 -18.04 -10.99
N SER A 158 -0.65 -17.89 -11.41
CA SER A 158 -1.46 -19.05 -11.80
C SER A 158 -2.62 -18.74 -12.76
N SER A 159 -2.96 -17.48 -13.04
CA SER A 159 -3.98 -17.20 -14.06
C SER A 159 -3.87 -15.77 -14.58
N TYR A 160 -3.06 -15.58 -15.63
CA TYR A 160 -3.27 -14.67 -16.77
C TYR A 160 -1.91 -14.47 -17.46
N VAL A 161 -1.67 -15.25 -18.51
CA VAL A 161 -0.63 -14.94 -19.49
C VAL A 161 -1.18 -13.83 -20.37
N VAL A 162 -0.92 -12.59 -19.99
CA VAL A 162 -0.89 -11.51 -20.99
C VAL A 162 0.59 -11.31 -21.26
N ASP A 163 1.09 -11.86 -22.37
CA ASP A 163 2.49 -11.68 -22.79
C ASP A 163 2.77 -10.17 -22.86
N PRO A 164 3.56 -9.59 -21.94
CA PRO A 164 4.01 -8.22 -22.12
C PRO A 164 4.92 -8.21 -23.36
N PRO A 165 4.91 -7.14 -24.18
CA PRO A 165 5.71 -7.11 -25.40
C PRO A 165 7.19 -7.34 -25.06
N PRO A 166 7.90 -8.21 -25.80
CA PRO A 166 9.29 -8.52 -25.52
C PRO A 166 10.14 -7.26 -25.67
N CYS A 167 10.91 -6.94 -24.64
CA CYS A 167 11.94 -5.91 -24.69
C CYS A 167 13.07 -6.44 -25.60
N LYS A 168 13.39 -5.71 -26.68
CA LYS A 168 14.31 -6.20 -27.73
C LYS A 168 15.78 -5.98 -27.36
N THR A 169 16.05 -4.99 -26.50
CA THR A 169 17.41 -4.67 -26.04
C THR A 169 17.42 -4.16 -24.59
N ALA A 170 18.58 -4.24 -23.92
CA ALA A 170 18.78 -3.66 -22.58
C ALA A 170 18.63 -2.12 -22.53
N ALA A 171 18.62 -1.45 -23.69
CA ALA A 171 18.37 0.00 -23.77
C ALA A 171 16.87 0.33 -23.63
N ASP A 172 15.98 -0.60 -23.97
CA ASP A 172 14.53 -0.44 -23.84
C ASP A 172 14.09 -0.38 -22.36
N CYS A 173 14.95 -0.86 -21.44
CA CYS A 173 14.76 -0.76 -19.99
C CYS A 173 15.23 0.56 -19.37
N LYS A 174 15.65 1.56 -20.18
CA LYS A 174 16.23 2.81 -19.67
C LYS A 174 15.27 4.01 -19.60
N LEU A 175 13.97 3.82 -19.84
CA LEU A 175 12.99 4.87 -19.59
C LEU A 175 12.64 4.90 -18.10
N PRO A 176 12.84 6.04 -17.40
CA PRO A 176 12.71 6.13 -15.94
C PRO A 176 11.29 5.93 -15.41
N SER A 177 10.29 5.81 -16.30
CA SER A 177 8.89 5.68 -15.92
C SER A 177 8.32 4.26 -15.95
N LEU A 178 9.04 3.19 -16.33
CA LEU A 178 8.38 1.86 -16.35
C LEU A 178 9.22 0.58 -16.18
N CYS A 179 10.54 0.61 -16.08
CA CYS A 179 11.32 -0.64 -16.09
C CYS A 179 12.48 -0.60 -15.10
N VAL A 180 12.58 -1.59 -14.19
CA VAL A 180 13.80 -1.78 -13.39
C VAL A 180 14.20 -3.24 -13.37
N ALA A 181 15.49 -3.50 -13.58
CA ALA A 181 16.09 -4.79 -13.32
C ALA A 181 16.04 -5.05 -11.80
N VAL A 182 15.22 -6.02 -11.36
CA VAL A 182 15.15 -6.40 -9.95
C VAL A 182 16.33 -7.33 -9.65
N THR A 183 17.19 -6.91 -8.73
CA THR A 183 18.24 -7.76 -8.17
C THR A 183 17.79 -8.20 -6.78
N ALA A 184 17.38 -9.45 -6.61
CA ALA A 184 17.09 -10.01 -5.30
C ALA A 184 18.31 -10.78 -4.79
N ILE A 185 18.75 -10.47 -3.56
CA ILE A 185 19.76 -11.25 -2.83
C ILE A 185 19.01 -12.06 -1.78
N LEU A 186 18.98 -13.38 -1.94
CA LEU A 186 18.59 -14.29 -0.87
C LEU A 186 19.87 -14.85 -0.23
N GLU A 187 19.90 -14.88 1.10
CA GLU A 187 21.03 -15.36 1.89
C GLU A 187 21.48 -16.76 1.43
N GLY A 188 22.79 -16.93 1.29
CA GLY A 188 23.42 -18.25 1.40
C GLY A 188 23.97 -18.92 0.13
N SER A 189 23.61 -18.49 -1.08
CA SER A 189 24.27 -19.04 -2.28
C SER A 189 24.27 -18.06 -3.46
N LYS A 190 25.46 -17.61 -3.84
CA LYS A 190 25.71 -16.82 -5.05
C LYS A 190 25.30 -17.63 -6.28
N THR A 191 24.07 -17.44 -6.72
CA THR A 191 23.63 -17.79 -8.06
C THR A 191 23.06 -16.55 -8.70
N THR A 192 23.76 -16.03 -9.69
CA THR A 192 23.35 -14.86 -10.48
C THR A 192 22.27 -15.32 -11.46
N TRP A 193 21.00 -15.11 -11.13
CA TRP A 193 19.94 -15.34 -12.11
C TRP A 193 19.71 -14.06 -12.90
N LYS A 194 20.19 -14.07 -14.15
CA LYS A 194 19.57 -13.26 -15.21
C LYS A 194 18.18 -13.87 -15.41
N PHE A 195 17.14 -13.05 -15.56
CA PHE A 195 15.87 -13.53 -16.12
C PHE A 195 16.11 -13.91 -17.59
N ASP A 196 16.68 -15.09 -17.79
CA ASP A 196 16.65 -15.85 -19.03
C ASP A 196 15.72 -17.03 -18.73
N PRO A 197 14.45 -16.98 -19.15
CA PRO A 197 13.56 -18.11 -19.00
C PRO A 197 14.04 -19.18 -19.98
N VAL A 198 15.04 -19.98 -19.58
CA VAL A 198 15.59 -21.13 -20.32
C VAL A 198 15.55 -20.91 -21.84
N GLY A 199 16.34 -19.95 -22.35
CA GLY A 199 16.52 -19.70 -23.78
C GLY A 199 15.67 -18.58 -24.39
N GLY A 200 15.21 -17.60 -23.60
CA GLY A 200 14.31 -16.54 -24.05
C GLY A 200 14.86 -15.11 -23.84
N GLN A 201 14.40 -14.18 -24.68
CA GLN A 201 14.67 -12.73 -24.53
C GLN A 201 14.27 -12.24 -23.11
N PRO A 202 15.02 -11.29 -22.52
CA PRO A 202 14.72 -10.78 -21.18
C PRO A 202 13.30 -10.21 -21.13
N ARG A 203 12.53 -10.63 -20.12
CA ARG A 203 11.18 -10.11 -19.85
C ARG A 203 11.27 -8.93 -18.89
N CYS A 204 10.58 -7.85 -19.23
CA CYS A 204 10.43 -6.68 -18.37
C CYS A 204 9.33 -6.95 -17.33
N GLY A 205 9.64 -6.84 -16.04
CA GLY A 205 8.64 -6.85 -14.96
C GLY A 205 8.32 -5.43 -14.51
N ALA A 206 7.04 -5.13 -14.30
CA ALA A 206 6.64 -3.89 -13.68
C ALA A 206 7.19 -3.84 -12.24
N ARG A 207 7.86 -2.74 -11.87
CA ARG A 207 8.17 -2.49 -10.46
C ARG A 207 6.84 -2.24 -9.76
N ASP A 208 6.55 -3.07 -8.76
CA ASP A 208 5.44 -2.81 -7.87
C ASP A 208 5.72 -1.52 -7.08
N ARG A 209 4.87 -0.51 -7.29
CA ARG A 209 4.99 0.83 -6.69
C ARG A 209 4.30 0.94 -5.34
N GLY A 210 4.12 -0.20 -4.66
CA GLY A 210 3.54 -0.26 -3.33
C GLY A 210 2.13 -0.82 -3.34
N THR A 211 1.98 -2.06 -3.80
CA THR A 211 0.72 -2.80 -3.69
C THR A 211 0.62 -3.38 -2.26
N PRO A 212 -0.43 -3.06 -1.48
CA PRO A 212 -0.64 -3.61 -0.12
C PRO A 212 -0.85 -5.14 -0.09
N GLY A 213 -0.69 -5.78 1.07
CA GLY A 213 -1.12 -7.17 1.30
C GLY A 213 -0.01 -8.17 1.67
N THR A 214 -0.14 -8.72 2.88
CA THR A 214 0.76 -9.66 3.62
C THR A 214 2.01 -9.04 4.24
N SER A 215 2.55 -9.73 5.26
CA SER A 215 3.74 -9.29 6.01
C SER A 215 4.93 -9.09 5.08
N ASN A 216 5.39 -7.85 5.00
CA ASN A 216 6.54 -7.47 4.22
C ASN A 216 7.81 -8.09 4.81
N SER A 217 8.52 -8.88 4.00
CA SER A 217 9.87 -9.36 4.33
C SER A 217 10.88 -8.49 3.58
N CYS A 218 11.51 -7.57 4.32
CA CYS A 218 12.80 -7.00 3.93
C CYS A 218 13.84 -7.59 4.89
N PRO A 219 15.07 -7.90 4.40
CA PRO A 219 16.14 -8.42 5.24
C PRO A 219 16.52 -7.48 6.38
#